data_AF-A0A959T4E3-F1
#
_entry.id   AF-A0A959T4E3-F1
#
_cell.length_a   1.000
_cell.length_b   1.000
_cell.length_c   1.000
_cell.angle_alpha   90.00
_cell.angle_beta   90.00
_cell.angle_gamma   90.00
#
_symmetry.space_group_name_H-M   'P 1'
#
loop_
_entity.id
_entity.type
_entity.pdbx_description
1 polymer ?
#
loop_
_entity_poly.entity_id
_entity_poly.type
_entity_poly.pdbx_seq_one_letter_code
_entity_poly.pdbx_strand_id
1 'polypeptide(L)'
;FLTGVAFGYFVLAPLSIQFFGTYRVSDAVTNTIALDSYIAMVASVTLWTGIVFQLPLAIMVLTRLGLVGPAVLRTYRRHAFVGLLVLSAVLTPPDVVSQVIVAGPL
;
A
#
# COMPACT_ATOMS: atom_id res chain seq x y z
N PHE A 1 -9.11 8.41 -5.28
CA PHE A 1 -8.37 7.76 -6.39
C PHE A 1 -7.20 8.60 -6.86
N LEU A 2 -7.41 9.74 -7.53
CA LEU A 2 -6.30 10.58 -8.07
C LEU A 2 -5.28 11.00 -7.00
N THR A 3 -5.74 11.38 -5.80
CA THR A 3 -4.83 11.69 -4.67
C THR A 3 -3.99 10.49 -4.24
N GLY A 4 -4.57 9.28 -4.26
CA GLY A 4 -3.86 8.03 -3.93
C GLY A 4 -2.88 7.61 -5.03
N VAL A 5 -3.20 7.87 -6.29
CA VAL A 5 -2.29 7.70 -7.44
C VAL A 5 -1.10 8.66 -7.31
N ALA A 6 -1.37 9.94 -7.02
CA ALA A 6 -0.31 10.93 -6.79
C ALA A 6 0.60 10.52 -5.61
N PHE A 7 0.02 10.08 -4.50
CA PHE A 7 0.79 9.57 -3.36
C PHE A 7 1.61 8.32 -3.73
N GLY A 8 1.02 7.38 -4.47
CA GLY A 8 1.70 6.18 -4.97
C GLY A 8 2.91 6.49 -5.82
N TYR A 9 2.76 7.42 -6.77
CA TYR A 9 3.80 7.76 -7.73
C TYR A 9 4.90 8.64 -7.12
N PHE A 10 4.54 9.67 -6.35
CA PHE A 10 5.52 10.65 -5.84
C PHE A 10 6.18 10.25 -4.52
N VAL A 11 5.55 9.38 -3.72
CA VAL A 11 6.06 9.01 -2.39
C VAL A 11 6.46 7.55 -2.34
N LEU A 12 5.55 6.64 -2.69
CA LEU A 12 5.79 5.21 -2.47
C LEU A 12 6.71 4.59 -3.51
N ALA A 13 6.50 4.87 -4.81
CA ALA A 13 7.36 4.38 -5.86
C ALA A 13 8.86 4.73 -5.65
N PRO A 14 9.26 6.00 -5.41
CA PRO A 14 10.67 6.32 -5.18
C PRO A 14 11.22 5.68 -3.91
N LEU A 15 10.41 5.54 -2.86
CA LEU A 15 10.81 4.90 -1.61
C LEU A 15 11.06 3.40 -1.80
N SER A 16 10.16 2.71 -2.50
CA SER A 16 10.32 1.30 -2.86
C SER A 16 11.56 1.10 -3.75
N ILE A 17 11.79 1.98 -4.74
CA ILE A 17 12.99 1.92 -5.60
C ILE A 17 14.26 2.12 -4.77
N GLN A 18 14.26 3.07 -3.83
CA GLN A 18 15.39 3.30 -2.94
C GLN A 18 15.65 2.09 -2.04
N PHE A 19 14.60 1.47 -1.51
CA PHE A 19 14.70 0.25 -0.71
C PHE A 19 15.32 -0.89 -1.53
N PHE A 20 14.75 -1.23 -2.69
CA PHE A 20 15.28 -2.31 -3.53
C PHE A 20 16.64 -2.00 -4.14
N GLY A 21 16.96 -0.74 -4.44
CA GLY A 21 18.26 -0.33 -4.96
C GLY A 21 19.39 -0.32 -3.92
N THR A 22 19.06 -0.08 -2.64
CA THR A 22 20.03 -0.13 -1.54
C THR A 22 20.10 -1.51 -0.88
N TYR A 23 19.11 -2.38 -1.13
CA TYR A 23 19.09 -3.74 -0.62
C TYR A 23 20.21 -4.59 -1.26
N ARG A 24 21.16 -5.03 -0.43
CA ARG A 24 22.23 -5.96 -0.82
C ARG A 24 22.15 -7.22 0.04
N VAL A 25 21.90 -8.35 -0.61
CA VAL A 25 21.82 -9.67 0.05
C VAL A 25 23.21 -10.24 0.32
N SER A 26 24.18 -9.98 -0.57
CA SER A 26 25.58 -10.37 -0.45
C SER A 26 26.40 -9.62 -1.51
N ASP A 27 27.69 -9.34 -1.25
CA ASP A 27 28.60 -8.74 -2.25
C ASP A 27 28.76 -9.61 -3.51
N ALA A 28 28.37 -10.89 -3.46
CA ALA A 28 28.39 -11.82 -4.59
C ALA A 28 27.15 -11.75 -5.50
N VAL A 29 26.07 -11.07 -5.09
CA VAL A 29 24.83 -10.97 -5.87
C VAL A 29 24.68 -9.54 -6.38
N THR A 30 25.02 -9.34 -7.66
CA THR A 30 24.80 -8.05 -8.32
C THR A 30 23.31 -7.77 -8.46
N ASN A 31 22.86 -6.66 -7.89
CA ASN A 31 21.47 -6.23 -7.98
C ASN A 31 21.17 -5.72 -9.40
N THR A 32 20.67 -6.60 -10.26
CA THR A 32 20.28 -6.25 -11.63
C THR A 32 18.79 -5.96 -11.65
N ILE A 33 18.42 -4.69 -11.50
CA ILE A 33 17.03 -4.24 -11.64
C ILE A 33 16.68 -4.25 -13.13
N ALA A 34 15.85 -5.20 -13.55
CA ALA A 34 15.31 -5.22 -14.90
C ALA A 34 14.31 -4.07 -15.10
N LEU A 35 14.35 -3.43 -16.28
CA LEU A 35 13.45 -2.33 -16.61
C LEU A 35 11.97 -2.76 -16.57
N ASP A 36 11.68 -3.99 -16.98
CA ASP A 36 10.34 -4.58 -16.90
C ASP A 36 9.82 -4.61 -15.46
N SER A 37 10.63 -5.14 -14.53
CA SER A 37 10.28 -5.20 -13.11
C SER A 37 10.14 -3.80 -12.49
N TYR A 38 10.95 -2.84 -12.92
CA TYR A 38 10.84 -1.45 -12.50
C TYR A 38 9.49 -0.83 -12.91
N ILE A 39 9.13 -0.93 -14.19
CA ILE A 39 7.88 -0.37 -14.71
C ILE A 39 6.69 -1.07 -14.07
N ALA A 40 6.74 -2.40 -13.95
CA ALA A 40 5.69 -3.19 -13.32
C ALA A 40 5.47 -2.77 -11.86
N MET A 41 6.55 -2.54 -11.10
CA MET A 41 6.46 -2.10 -9.71
C MET A 41 5.85 -0.69 -9.59
N VAL A 42 6.32 0.27 -10.39
CA VAL A 42 5.79 1.64 -10.37
C VAL A 42 4.31 1.63 -10.74
N ALA A 43 3.93 0.88 -11.77
CA ALA A 43 2.54 0.77 -12.20
C ALA A 43 1.66 0.11 -11.13
N SER A 44 2.11 -1.00 -10.53
CA SER A 44 1.35 -1.73 -9.52
C SER A 44 1.17 -0.91 -8.24
N VAL A 45 2.24 -0.32 -7.70
CA VAL A 45 2.19 0.51 -6.49
C VAL A 45 1.24 1.68 -6.69
N THR A 46 1.37 2.39 -7.82
CA THR A 46 0.54 3.56 -8.14
C THR A 46 -0.94 3.21 -8.27
N LEU A 47 -1.26 2.07 -8.88
CA LEU A 47 -2.64 1.62 -9.07
C LEU A 47 -3.26 1.17 -7.74
N TRP A 48 -2.55 0.37 -6.95
CA TRP A 48 -3.04 -0.14 -5.67
C TRP A 48 -3.27 0.98 -4.66
N THR A 49 -2.37 1.95 -4.55
CA THR A 49 -2.54 3.09 -3.64
C THR A 49 -3.74 3.95 -4.04
N GLY A 50 -3.99 4.09 -5.35
CA GLY A 50 -5.19 4.73 -5.87
C GLY A 50 -6.48 4.08 -5.39
N ILE A 51 -6.54 2.75 -5.41
CA ILE A 51 -7.68 1.93 -4.95
C ILE A 51 -7.82 1.99 -3.43
N VAL A 52 -6.72 1.79 -2.70
CA VAL A 52 -6.71 1.77 -1.24
C VAL A 52 -7.18 3.12 -0.65
N PHE A 53 -6.83 4.24 -1.28
CA PHE A 53 -7.34 5.57 -0.90
C PHE A 53 -8.87 5.74 -1.11
N GLN A 54 -9.55 4.79 -1.76
CA GLN A 54 -11.01 4.79 -1.82
C GLN A 54 -11.65 4.07 -0.62
N LEU A 55 -10.91 3.26 0.13
CA LEU A 55 -11.44 2.53 1.29
C LEU A 55 -12.10 3.44 2.33
N PRO A 56 -11.52 4.61 2.72
CA PRO A 56 -12.17 5.50 3.68
C PRO A 56 -13.53 6.02 3.18
N LEU A 57 -13.61 6.35 1.89
CA LEU A 57 -14.84 6.78 1.24
C LEU A 57 -15.87 5.64 1.18
N ALA A 58 -15.43 4.43 0.84
CA ALA A 58 -16.28 3.25 0.82
C ALA A 58 -16.86 2.95 2.22
N ILE A 59 -16.05 3.01 3.27
CA ILE A 59 -16.48 2.83 4.66
C ILE A 59 -17.48 3.94 5.07
N MET A 60 -17.25 5.19 4.66
CA MET A 60 -18.18 6.30 4.91
C MET A 60 -19.55 6.08 4.23
N VAL A 61 -19.57 5.51 3.03
CA VAL A 61 -20.81 5.19 2.33
C VAL A 61 -21.53 4.01 3.02
N LEU A 62 -20.80 2.95 3.35
CA LEU A 62 -21.34 1.77 4.04
C LEU A 62 -21.92 2.11 5.42
N THR A 63 -21.29 3.04 6.14
CA THR A 63 -21.79 3.54 7.43
C THR A 63 -23.05 4.38 7.27
N ARG A 64 -23.13 5.24 6.23
CA ARG A 64 -24.35 5.99 5.91
C ARG A 64 -25.52 5.11 5.48
N LEU A 65 -25.24 3.96 4.85
CA LEU A 65 -26.24 2.96 4.49
C LEU A 65 -26.71 2.12 5.68
N GLY A 66 -26.13 2.28 6.88
CA GLY A 66 -26.47 1.52 8.08
C GLY A 66 -25.92 0.08 8.10
N LEU A 67 -25.16 -0.33 7.07
CA LEU A 67 -24.54 -1.66 6.99
C LEU A 67 -23.40 -1.81 8.01
N VAL A 68 -22.72 -0.71 8.33
CA VAL A 68 -21.62 -0.69 9.30
C VAL A 68 -21.91 0.36 10.37
N GLY A 69 -22.18 -0.07 11.60
CA GLY A 69 -22.40 0.85 12.72
C GLY A 69 -21.09 1.46 13.25
N PRO A 70 -21.11 2.69 13.80
CA PRO A 70 -19.94 3.30 14.44
C PRO A 70 -19.33 2.45 15.56
N ALA A 71 -20.17 1.69 16.27
CA ALA A 71 -19.74 0.75 17.30
C ALA A 71 -18.92 -0.43 16.72
N VAL A 72 -19.33 -0.95 15.56
CA VAL A 72 -18.61 -2.02 14.85
C VAL A 72 -17.24 -1.51 14.38
N LEU A 73 -17.18 -0.30 13.82
CA LEU A 73 -15.90 0.29 13.42
C LEU A 73 -14.95 0.48 14.59
N ARG A 74 -15.45 0.88 15.77
CA ARG A 74 -14.65 1.03 16.99
C ARG A 74 -14.12 -0.31 17.52
N THR A 75 -14.95 -1.35 17.51
CA THR A 75 -14.57 -2.69 17.99
C THR A 75 -13.62 -3.40 17.02
N TYR A 76 -13.79 -3.22 15.71
CA TYR A 76 -13.01 -3.91 14.69
C TYR A 76 -11.80 -3.11 14.17
N ARG A 77 -11.41 -1.97 14.75
CA ARG A 77 -10.20 -1.21 14.32
C ARG A 77 -8.96 -2.11 14.22
N ARG A 78 -8.79 -3.01 15.20
CA ARG A 78 -7.67 -3.96 15.23
C ARG A 78 -7.74 -5.00 14.10
N HIS A 79 -8.95 -5.45 13.74
CA HIS A 79 -9.16 -6.39 12.63
C HIS A 79 -9.03 -5.69 11.27
N ALA A 80 -9.48 -4.44 11.15
CA ALA A 80 -9.31 -3.63 9.96
C ALA A 80 -7.83 -3.38 9.65
N PHE A 81 -7.03 -3.10 10.68
CA PHE A 81 -5.58 -2.94 10.54
C PHE A 81 -4.91 -4.24 10.06
N VAL A 82 -5.30 -5.41 10.61
CA VAL A 82 -4.81 -6.72 10.17
C VAL A 82 -5.26 -7.03 8.74
N GLY A 83 -6.51 -6.73 8.38
CA GLY A 83 -7.02 -6.91 7.03
C GLY A 83 -6.29 -6.03 6.01
N LEU A 84 -5.96 -4.78 6.40
CA LEU A 84 -5.15 -3.87 5.59
C LEU A 84 -3.72 -4.40 5.39
N LEU A 85 -3.12 -4.98 6.43
CA LEU A 85 -1.81 -5.63 6.38
C LEU A 85 -1.80 -6.84 5.45
N VAL A 86 -2.83 -7.70 5.54
CA VAL A 86 -2.99 -8.87 4.66
C VAL A 86 -3.21 -8.44 3.21
N LEU A 87 -4.09 -7.45 2.97
CA LEU A 87 -4.27 -6.86 1.64
C LEU A 87 -2.94 -6.31 1.11
N SER A 88 -2.23 -5.52 1.91
CA SER A 88 -0.95 -4.93 1.49
C SER A 88 0.11 -6.00 1.21
N ALA A 89 0.13 -7.10 1.97
CA ALA A 89 1.05 -8.23 1.73
C ALA A 89 0.74 -9.00 0.45
N VAL A 90 -0.52 -9.02 -0.01
CA VAL A 90 -0.90 -9.62 -1.29
C VAL A 90 -0.59 -8.67 -2.46
N LEU A 91 -0.71 -7.37 -2.25
CA LEU A 91 -0.65 -6.36 -3.30
C LEU A 91 0.76 -5.84 -3.60
N THR A 92 1.64 -5.82 -2.61
CA THR A 92 3.04 -5.41 -2.75
C THR A 92 3.96 -6.56 -2.32
N PRO A 93 5.15 -6.71 -2.94
CA PRO A 93 6.21 -7.52 -2.35
C PRO A 93 6.42 -7.09 -0.89
N PRO A 94 6.95 -7.95 0.00
CA PRO A 94 6.96 -7.73 1.45
C PRO A 94 7.96 -6.64 1.84
N ASP A 95 7.67 -5.39 1.47
CA ASP A 95 8.38 -4.20 1.89
C ASP A 95 7.62 -3.62 3.08
N VAL A 96 8.06 -4.06 4.26
CA VAL A 96 7.51 -3.64 5.57
C VAL A 96 7.61 -2.12 5.74
N VAL A 97 8.60 -1.46 5.12
CA VAL A 97 8.78 -0.01 5.23
C VAL A 97 7.70 0.71 4.44
N SER A 98 7.48 0.32 3.18
CA SER A 98 6.38 0.86 2.38
C SER A 98 5.01 0.54 2.99
N GLN A 99 4.83 -0.66 3.57
CA GLN A 99 3.58 -1.06 4.23
C GLN A 99 3.22 -0.19 5.44
N VAL A 100 4.19 0.14 6.31
CA VAL A 100 3.94 1.00 7.48
C VAL A 100 3.61 2.44 7.05
N ILE A 101 4.26 2.95 6.00
CA ILE A 101 4.01 4.29 5.48
C ILE A 101 2.65 4.38 4.78
N VAL A 102 2.19 3.32 4.11
CA VAL A 102 0.83 3.24 3.55
C VAL A 102 -0.23 3.15 4.65
N ALA A 103 0.06 2.43 5.74
CA ALA A 103 -0.88 2.24 6.84
C ALA A 103 -1.05 3.49 7.72
N GLY A 104 -0.09 4.41 7.77
CA GLY A 104 -0.19 5.65 8.57
C GLY A 104 -1.31 6.62 8.12
N PRO A 105 -1.46 6.89 6.81
CA PRO A 105 -2.54 7.71 6.26
C PRO A 105 -3.95 7.09 6.30
N LEU A 106 -4.07 5.77 6.49
CA LEU A 106 -5.34 5.01 6.42
C LEU A 106 -5.93 4.73 7.81
#